data_AF-A0A8H6M3M3-F1
#
_entry.id   AF-A0A8H6M3M3-F1
#
_cell.length_a   1.000
_cell.length_b   1.000
_cell.length_c   1.000
_cell.angle_alpha   90.00
_cell.angle_beta   90.00
_cell.angle_gamma   90.00
#
_symmetry.space_group_name_H-M   'P 1'
#
loop_
_entity.id
_entity.type
_entity.pdbx_description
1 polymer ?
#
loop_
_entity_poly.entity_id
_entity_poly.type
_entity_poly.pdbx_seq_one_letter_code
_entity_poly.pdbx_strand_id
1 'polypeptide(L)'
;MSTIPARLARVTRTSANAAEAKHRIKSLYRSWYRSAPEIVSLYALSVSPAYVRHAIRQKFEQFQYATDPRTVDVLLLKSRQDYQETMNAWKQPDHVLGILLENPVRRERGFLEKFYEGRDEDASRPAATGVM
;
A
#
# COMPACT_ATOMS: atom_id res chain seq x y z
N MET A 1 14.02 -4.20 -32.79
CA MET A 1 14.90 -3.75 -31.70
C MET A 1 14.25 -4.15 -30.38
N SER A 2 14.77 -5.14 -29.66
CA SER A 2 14.19 -5.59 -28.38
C SER A 2 14.80 -4.80 -27.22
N THR A 3 13.97 -4.16 -26.40
CA THR A 3 14.41 -3.42 -25.20
C THR A 3 14.47 -4.34 -23.98
N ILE A 4 15.52 -4.20 -23.16
CA ILE A 4 15.70 -4.98 -21.92
C ILE A 4 14.84 -4.36 -20.81
N PRO A 5 14.07 -5.16 -20.04
CA PRO A 5 13.20 -4.64 -19.00
C PRO A 5 14.00 -4.12 -17.79
N ALA A 6 13.44 -3.15 -17.08
CA ALA A 6 14.05 -2.61 -15.86
C ALA A 6 14.14 -3.66 -14.74
N ARG A 7 15.05 -3.43 -13.79
CA ARG A 7 15.21 -4.28 -12.60
C ARG A 7 13.87 -4.46 -11.89
N LEU A 8 13.57 -5.70 -11.49
CA LEU A 8 12.33 -6.15 -10.83
C LEU A 8 11.04 -6.02 -11.66
N ALA A 9 11.12 -5.67 -12.94
CA ALA A 9 9.97 -5.67 -13.82
C ALA A 9 9.35 -7.07 -13.91
N ARG A 10 8.02 -7.11 -13.96
CA ARG A 10 7.26 -8.33 -14.18
C ARG A 10 6.19 -8.10 -15.23
N VAL A 11 5.95 -9.12 -16.05
CA VAL A 11 4.87 -9.11 -17.03
C VAL A 11 3.53 -9.05 -16.28
N THR A 12 2.68 -8.12 -16.70
CA THR A 12 1.31 -8.00 -16.20
C THR A 12 0.53 -9.26 -16.56
N ARG A 13 -0.10 -9.87 -15.56
CA ARG A 13 -0.96 -11.03 -15.74
C ARG A 13 -2.15 -10.99 -14.79
N THR A 14 -3.27 -11.52 -15.25
CA THR A 14 -4.46 -11.77 -14.44
C THR A 14 -4.36 -13.13 -13.76
N SER A 15 -5.04 -13.27 -12.64
CA SER A 15 -5.18 -14.53 -11.92
C SER A 15 -6.29 -15.36 -12.54
N ALA A 16 -6.04 -16.66 -12.73
CA ALA A 16 -7.10 -17.56 -13.20
C ALA A 16 -8.09 -17.88 -12.06
N ASN A 17 -7.53 -18.15 -10.87
CA ASN A 17 -8.29 -18.61 -9.69
C ASN A 17 -7.91 -17.79 -8.45
N ALA A 18 -8.82 -17.71 -7.47
CA ALA A 18 -8.57 -17.02 -6.19
C ALA A 18 -7.37 -17.60 -5.41
N ALA A 19 -7.11 -18.90 -5.54
CA ALA A 19 -5.93 -19.53 -4.93
C ALA A 19 -4.62 -18.98 -5.49
N GLU A 20 -4.56 -18.75 -6.82
CA GLU A 20 -3.39 -18.16 -7.47
C GLU A 20 -3.21 -16.71 -7.03
N ALA A 21 -4.31 -15.93 -6.97
CA ALA A 21 -4.29 -14.56 -6.46
C ALA A 21 -3.73 -14.51 -5.02
N LYS A 22 -4.22 -15.36 -4.12
CA LYS A 22 -3.71 -15.48 -2.74
C LYS A 22 -2.22 -15.82 -2.69
N HIS A 23 -1.76 -16.72 -3.55
CA HIS A 23 -0.33 -17.05 -3.63
C HIS A 23 0.51 -15.84 -4.09
N ARG A 24 0.03 -15.10 -5.09
CA ARG A 24 0.68 -13.87 -5.60
C ARG A 24 0.73 -12.77 -4.55
N ILE A 25 -0.35 -12.57 -3.79
CA ILE A 25 -0.42 -11.63 -2.66
C ILE A 25 0.62 -12.00 -1.61
N LYS A 26 0.64 -13.25 -1.14
CA LYS A 26 1.61 -13.72 -0.14
C LYS A 26 3.06 -13.57 -0.62
N SER A 27 3.33 -13.87 -1.89
CA SER A 27 4.65 -13.67 -2.49
C SER A 27 5.05 -12.20 -2.48
N LEU A 28 4.16 -11.30 -2.89
CA LEU A 28 4.42 -9.86 -2.91
C LEU A 28 4.62 -9.30 -1.51
N TYR A 29 3.78 -9.68 -0.56
CA TYR A 29 3.91 -9.30 0.85
C TYR A 29 5.26 -9.73 1.43
N ARG A 30 5.72 -10.95 1.14
CA ARG A 30 7.04 -11.43 1.57
C ARG A 30 8.19 -10.64 0.97
N SER A 31 8.08 -10.22 -0.30
CA SER A 31 9.08 -9.35 -0.94
C SER A 31 9.19 -8.02 -0.22
N TRP A 32 8.05 -7.35 0.02
CA TRP A 32 7.99 -6.11 0.80
C TRP A 32 8.54 -6.25 2.22
N TYR A 33 8.15 -7.31 2.93
CA TYR A 33 8.58 -7.54 4.30
C TYR A 33 10.09 -7.72 4.43
N ARG A 34 10.71 -8.40 3.45
CA ARG A 34 12.15 -8.65 3.39
C ARG A 34 12.94 -7.43 2.94
N SER A 35 12.38 -6.58 2.09
CA SER A 35 13.05 -5.37 1.60
C SER A 35 13.01 -4.20 2.59
N ALA A 36 12.19 -4.26 3.65
CA ALA A 36 12.10 -3.21 4.67
C ALA A 36 13.46 -2.64 5.17
N PRO A 37 14.46 -3.44 5.58
CA PRO A 37 15.77 -2.90 5.97
C PRO A 37 16.52 -2.24 4.82
N GLU A 38 16.40 -2.77 3.60
CA GLU A 38 17.01 -2.18 2.39
C GLU A 38 16.37 -0.81 2.09
N ILE A 39 15.04 -0.69 2.21
CA ILE A 39 14.32 0.58 2.02
C ILE A 39 14.80 1.64 3.03
N VAL A 40 14.94 1.28 4.31
CA VAL A 40 15.43 2.22 5.33
C VAL A 40 16.84 2.71 4.99
N SER A 41 17.71 1.80 4.54
CA SER A 41 19.09 2.15 4.15
C SER A 41 19.14 2.97 2.85
N LEU A 42 18.35 2.63 1.83
CA LEU A 42 18.34 3.30 0.54
C LEU A 42 17.87 4.76 0.65
N TYR A 43 16.89 5.01 1.51
CA TYR A 43 16.27 6.32 1.68
C TYR A 43 16.75 7.09 2.91
N ALA A 44 17.72 6.54 3.65
CA ALA A 44 18.22 7.10 4.92
C ALA A 44 17.07 7.52 5.87
N LEU A 45 16.05 6.67 6.00
CA LEU A 45 14.87 6.99 6.79
C LEU A 45 15.19 7.05 8.28
N SER A 46 14.56 7.98 9.00
CA SER A 46 14.65 8.11 10.45
C SER A 46 13.85 7.05 11.24
N VAL A 47 13.10 6.19 10.53
CA VAL A 47 12.23 5.16 11.12
C VAL A 47 12.91 3.79 11.19
N SER A 48 12.47 2.95 12.14
CA SER A 48 12.96 1.58 12.24
C SER A 48 12.42 0.68 11.12
N PRO A 49 13.17 -0.34 10.68
CA PRO A 49 12.66 -1.35 9.73
C PRO A 49 11.42 -2.09 10.25
N ALA A 50 11.25 -2.19 11.58
CA ALA A 50 10.06 -2.76 12.19
C ALA A 50 8.81 -1.91 11.94
N TYR A 51 8.94 -0.58 12.03
CA TYR A 51 7.86 0.35 11.69
C TYR A 51 7.45 0.24 10.22
N VAL A 52 8.42 0.15 9.31
CA VAL A 52 8.15 -0.04 7.88
C VAL A 52 7.38 -1.34 7.62
N ARG A 53 7.75 -2.45 8.28
CA ARG A 53 7.01 -3.72 8.17
C ARG A 53 5.58 -3.60 8.69
N HIS A 54 5.37 -2.86 9.78
CA HIS A 54 4.05 -2.61 10.32
C HIS A 54 3.19 -1.79 9.35
N ALA A 55 3.72 -0.69 8.80
CA ALA A 55 3.02 0.14 7.81
C ALA A 55 2.65 -0.65 6.55
N ILE A 56 3.58 -1.47 6.03
CA ILE A 56 3.30 -2.39 4.92
C ILE A 56 2.15 -3.33 5.28
N ARG A 57 2.18 -3.96 6.46
CA ARG A 57 1.10 -4.84 6.90
C ARG A 57 -0.25 -4.12 6.93
N GLN A 58 -0.30 -2.93 7.52
CA GLN A 58 -1.52 -2.12 7.60
C GLN A 58 -2.08 -1.81 6.20
N LYS A 59 -1.22 -1.49 5.21
CA LYS A 59 -1.67 -1.28 3.83
C LYS A 59 -2.26 -2.53 3.17
N PHE A 60 -1.68 -3.71 3.43
CA PHE A 60 -2.27 -4.96 2.94
C PHE A 60 -3.59 -5.28 3.64
N GLU A 61 -3.74 -4.95 4.92
CA GLU A 61 -4.98 -5.13 5.68
C GLU A 61 -6.09 -4.17 5.23
N GLN A 62 -5.78 -2.96 4.78
CA GLN A 62 -6.77 -2.02 4.21
C GLN A 62 -7.57 -2.61 3.04
N PHE A 63 -6.94 -3.49 2.24
CA PHE A 63 -7.58 -4.12 1.09
C PHE A 63 -8.08 -5.54 1.37
N GLN A 64 -8.14 -5.97 2.63
CA GLN A 64 -8.55 -7.34 2.99
C GLN A 64 -9.99 -7.69 2.56
N TYR A 65 -10.86 -6.68 2.47
CA TYR A 65 -12.28 -6.84 2.12
C TYR A 65 -12.54 -6.82 0.60
N ALA A 66 -11.49 -6.75 -0.23
CA ALA A 66 -11.64 -6.78 -1.68
C ALA A 66 -12.02 -8.20 -2.15
N THR A 67 -13.31 -8.40 -2.46
CA THR A 67 -13.84 -9.70 -2.90
C THR A 67 -13.66 -9.95 -4.40
N ASP A 68 -13.75 -8.89 -5.21
CA ASP A 68 -13.68 -9.02 -6.68
C ASP A 68 -12.25 -9.36 -7.15
N PRO A 69 -12.05 -10.49 -7.86
CA PRO A 69 -10.73 -10.91 -8.33
C PRO A 69 -10.08 -9.91 -9.29
N ARG A 70 -10.87 -9.19 -10.11
CA ARG A 70 -10.32 -8.19 -11.05
C ARG A 70 -9.73 -7.01 -10.30
N THR A 71 -10.45 -6.53 -9.30
CA THR A 71 -9.96 -5.49 -8.38
C THR A 71 -8.67 -5.93 -7.68
N VAL A 72 -8.62 -7.16 -7.17
CA VAL A 72 -7.41 -7.72 -6.54
C VAL A 72 -6.22 -7.74 -7.51
N ASP A 73 -6.41 -8.13 -8.76
CA ASP A 73 -5.34 -8.14 -9.76
C ASP A 73 -4.80 -6.74 -10.07
N VAL A 74 -5.69 -5.74 -10.14
CA VAL A 74 -5.28 -4.33 -10.32
C VAL A 74 -4.50 -3.83 -9.11
N LEU A 75 -4.93 -4.14 -7.88
CA LEU A 75 -4.22 -3.78 -6.66
C LEU A 75 -2.85 -4.45 -6.57
N LEU A 76 -2.75 -5.73 -6.95
CA LEU A 76 -1.49 -6.46 -7.05
C LEU A 76 -0.54 -5.83 -8.06
N LEU A 77 -1.05 -5.40 -9.22
CA LEU A 77 -0.25 -4.72 -10.24
C LEU A 77 0.27 -3.38 -9.71
N LYS A 78 -0.60 -2.55 -9.14
CA LYS A 78 -0.23 -1.25 -8.56
C LYS A 78 0.84 -1.41 -7.47
N SER A 79 0.63 -2.34 -6.54
CA SER A 79 1.61 -2.61 -5.47
C SER A 79 2.95 -3.14 -6.01
N ARG A 80 2.94 -3.86 -7.14
CA ARG A 80 4.19 -4.27 -7.81
C ARG A 80 4.94 -3.13 -8.46
N GLN A 81 4.24 -2.22 -9.13
CA GLN A 81 4.82 -1.00 -9.69
C GLN A 81 5.43 -0.16 -8.57
N ASP A 82 4.68 0.02 -7.48
CA ASP A 82 5.11 0.74 -6.28
C ASP A 82 6.38 0.14 -5.66
N TYR A 83 6.45 -1.20 -5.58
CA TYR A 83 7.64 -1.93 -5.12
C TYR A 83 8.83 -1.70 -6.05
N GLN A 84 8.62 -1.75 -7.36
CA GLN A 84 9.68 -1.54 -8.35
C GLN A 84 10.24 -0.12 -8.27
N GLU A 85 9.38 0.89 -8.19
CA GLU A 85 9.75 2.30 -8.03
C GLU A 85 10.56 2.53 -6.74
N THR A 86 10.15 1.89 -5.64
CA THR A 86 10.81 2.03 -4.33
C THR A 86 12.18 1.35 -4.32
N MET A 87 12.28 0.13 -4.85
CA MET A 87 13.54 -0.64 -4.83
C MET A 87 14.57 -0.16 -5.86
N ASN A 88 14.13 0.50 -6.92
CA ASN A 88 15.02 1.09 -7.92
C ASN A 88 15.35 2.56 -7.61
N ALA A 89 14.95 3.07 -6.43
CA ALA A 89 15.18 4.45 -6.02
C ALA A 89 14.62 5.49 -7.02
N TRP A 90 13.47 5.21 -7.64
CA TRP A 90 12.77 6.17 -8.52
C TRP A 90 11.95 7.17 -7.72
N LYS A 91 11.55 6.81 -6.50
CA LYS A 91 10.89 7.71 -5.55
C LYS A 91 11.90 8.55 -4.78
N GLN A 92 11.44 9.66 -4.21
CA GLN A 92 12.18 10.45 -3.21
C GLN A 92 11.77 10.03 -1.78
N PRO A 93 12.59 10.34 -0.75
CA PRO A 93 12.28 10.02 0.65
C PRO A 93 10.90 10.51 1.10
N ASP A 94 10.49 11.71 0.68
CA ASP A 94 9.18 12.29 1.03
C ASP A 94 8.00 11.47 0.49
N HIS A 95 8.15 10.86 -0.70
CA HIS A 95 7.13 9.96 -1.24
C HIS A 95 7.02 8.68 -0.39
N VAL A 96 8.15 8.16 0.11
CA VAL A 96 8.15 6.97 0.98
C VAL A 96 7.53 7.30 2.34
N LEU A 97 7.91 8.43 2.94
CA LEU A 97 7.36 8.87 4.22
C LEU A 97 5.88 9.24 4.13
N GLY A 98 5.52 10.05 3.14
CA GLY A 98 4.19 10.63 3.00
C GLY A 98 3.15 9.69 2.35
N ILE A 99 3.56 8.79 1.46
CA ILE A 99 2.63 7.86 0.80
C ILE A 99 2.76 6.47 1.41
N LEU A 100 3.96 5.87 1.46
CA LEU A 100 4.11 4.47 1.90
C LEU A 100 3.94 4.31 3.41
N LEU A 101 4.50 5.23 4.19
CA LEU A 101 4.52 5.21 5.66
C LEU A 101 3.49 6.15 6.29
N GLU A 102 2.55 6.66 5.50
CA GLU A 102 1.45 7.48 5.99
C GLU A 102 0.78 6.77 7.16
N ASN A 103 0.67 7.46 8.30
CA ASN A 103 -0.06 6.97 9.45
C ASN A 103 -1.49 7.52 9.37
N PRO A 104 -2.49 6.74 8.89
CA PRO A 104 -3.84 7.22 8.73
C PRO A 104 -4.59 7.34 10.06
N VAL A 105 -3.92 7.28 11.22
CA VAL A 105 -4.52 7.54 12.53
C VAL A 105 -4.86 9.03 12.63
N ARG A 106 -5.89 9.45 11.89
CA ARG A 106 -6.74 10.53 12.34
C ARG A 106 -7.43 10.00 13.59
N ARG A 107 -7.15 10.64 14.72
CA ARG A 107 -7.89 10.41 15.97
C ARG A 107 -9.38 10.37 15.63
N GLU A 108 -10.06 9.29 15.98
CA GLU A 108 -11.52 9.21 15.81
C GLU A 108 -12.13 10.31 16.67
N ARG A 109 -12.51 11.41 16.02
CA ARG A 109 -13.12 12.56 16.69
C ARG A 109 -14.57 12.21 17.01
N GLY A 110 -14.99 12.54 18.22
CA GLY A 110 -16.40 12.43 18.61
C GLY A 110 -17.27 13.34 17.75
N PHE A 111 -18.57 13.04 17.69
CA PHE A 111 -19.54 13.87 16.98
C PHE A 111 -19.45 15.35 17.41
N LEU A 112 -19.38 15.60 18.73
CA LEU A 112 -19.37 16.94 19.30
C LEU A 112 -18.09 17.72 18.97
N GLU A 113 -16.94 17.04 18.93
CA GLU A 113 -15.66 17.63 18.52
C GLU A 113 -15.71 18.07 17.05
N LYS A 114 -16.26 17.24 16.16
CA LYS A 114 -16.47 17.58 14.74
C LYS A 114 -17.46 18.74 14.57
N PHE A 115 -18.53 18.75 15.36
CA PHE A 115 -19.56 19.79 15.33
C PHE A 115 -18.98 21.16 15.73
N TYR A 116 -18.17 21.23 16.79
CA TYR A 116 -17.53 22.48 17.21
C TYR A 116 -16.45 23.00 16.25
N GLU A 117 -15.80 22.12 15.48
CA GLU A 117 -14.80 22.52 14.49
C GLU A 117 -15.39 23.12 13.20
N GLY A 118 -16.70 23.02 13.00
CA GLY A 118 -17.39 23.64 11.85
C GLY A 118 -16.98 23.10 10.48
N ARG A 119 -16.36 21.91 10.42
CA ARG A 119 -15.92 21.27 9.18
C ARG A 119 -16.97 20.30 8.64
N ASP A 120 -17.97 20.82 7.94
CA ASP A 120 -18.93 19.99 7.18
C ASP A 120 -18.27 19.24 6.01
N GLU A 121 -17.04 19.57 5.62
CA GLU A 121 -16.36 18.93 4.48
C GLU A 121 -15.96 17.47 4.73
N ASP A 122 -15.66 17.08 5.98
CA ASP A 122 -15.33 15.69 6.32
C ASP A 122 -16.58 14.78 6.36
N ALA A 123 -17.80 15.34 6.34
CA ALA A 123 -19.06 14.58 6.26
C ALA A 123 -19.34 14.05 4.84
N SER A 124 -18.73 14.65 3.81
CA SER A 124 -18.91 14.26 2.40
C SER A 124 -18.14 12.98 2.01
N ARG A 125 -17.20 12.53 2.84
CA ARG A 125 -16.54 11.24 2.65
C ARG A 125 -17.37 10.17 3.33
N PRO A 126 -18.03 9.26 2.58
CA PRO A 126 -18.79 8.19 3.22
C PRO A 126 -17.83 7.39 4.09
N ALA A 127 -18.04 7.49 5.41
CA ALA A 127 -17.44 6.58 6.35
C ALA A 127 -17.94 5.20 5.96
N ALA A 128 -17.03 4.36 5.44
CA ALA A 128 -17.19 2.94 5.15
C ALA A 128 -18.64 2.47 4.98
N THR A 129 -19.01 2.18 3.74
CA THR A 129 -20.21 1.42 3.34
C THR A 129 -20.50 0.27 4.32
N GLY A 130 -21.28 0.57 5.35
CA GLY A 130 -22.05 -0.41 6.09
C GLY A 130 -23.31 -0.66 5.29
N VAL A 131 -23.22 -1.58 4.33
CA VAL A 131 -24.39 -2.21 3.71
C VAL A 131 -24.07 -3.70 3.55
N MET A 132 -24.68 -4.48 4.44
CA MET A 132 -25.01 -5.92 4.43
C MET A 132 -24.04 -6.91 3.79
#